data_AF-A0A940TSL3-F1
#
_entry.id   AF-A0A940TSL3-F1
#
_cell.length_a   1.000
_cell.length_b   1.000
_cell.length_c   1.000
_cell.angle_alpha   90.00
_cell.angle_beta   90.00
_cell.angle_gamma   90.00
#
_symmetry.space_group_name_H-M   'P 1'
#
loop_
_entity.id
_entity.type
_entity.pdbx_description
1 polymer ?
#
loop_
_entity_poly.entity_id
_entity_poly.type
_entity_poly.pdbx_seq_one_letter_code
_entity_poly.pdbx_strand_id
1 'polypeptide(L)' 'ARLEEELKRFNKTYEFHTYENAGHGFFSVDRPNYRVHAAVDGWQKVFAWFEKYLKPS' A
#
# COMPACT_ATOMS: atom_id res chain seq x y z
N ALA A 1 11.47 -10.83 -2.99
CA ALA A 1 12.58 -11.37 -2.19
C ALA A 1 13.62 -10.29 -1.90
N ARG A 2 14.44 -9.84 -2.87
CA ARG A 2 15.55 -8.89 -2.63
C ARG A 2 15.20 -7.61 -1.86
N LEU A 3 14.08 -6.96 -2.19
CA LEU A 3 13.67 -5.74 -1.46
C LEU A 3 13.28 -6.03 0.00
N GLU A 4 12.54 -7.11 0.23
CA GLU A 4 12.11 -7.50 1.56
C GLU A 4 13.29 -7.89 2.45
N GLU A 5 14.29 -8.56 1.89
CA GLU A 5 15.53 -8.92 2.58
C GLU A 5 16.28 -7.68 3.08
N GLU A 6 16.45 -6.65 2.24
CA GLU A 6 17.09 -5.40 2.65
C GLU A 6 16.27 -4.65 3.71
N LEU A 7 14.94 -4.60 3.57
CA LEU A 7 14.07 -3.97 4.58
C LEU A 7 14.20 -4.65 5.95
N LYS A 8 14.25 -5.99 5.98
CA LYS A 8 14.51 -6.78 7.19
C LYS A 8 15.91 -6.50 7.74
N ARG A 9 16.93 -6.52 6.90
CA ARG A 9 18.34 -6.27 7.28
C ARG A 9 18.52 -4.92 7.98
N PHE A 10 17.83 -3.89 7.51
CA PHE A 10 17.89 -2.54 8.10
C PHE A 10 16.78 -2.26 9.12
N ASN A 11 16.09 -3.31 9.60
CA ASN A 11 15.06 -3.25 10.62
C ASN A 11 13.97 -2.21 10.33
N LYS A 12 13.58 -2.09 9.05
CA LYS A 12 12.55 -1.14 8.60
C LYS A 12 11.17 -1.67 8.96
N THR A 13 10.29 -0.77 9.35
CA THR A 13 8.86 -1.06 9.55
C THR A 13 8.14 -0.91 8.21
N TYR A 14 7.54 -1.98 7.70
CA TYR A 14 6.88 -2.01 6.39
C TYR A 14 5.77 -3.06 6.32
N GLU A 15 4.90 -2.92 5.32
CA GLU A 15 3.91 -3.92 4.90
C GLU A 15 3.90 -4.00 3.37
N PHE A 16 3.68 -5.19 2.81
CA PHE A 16 3.44 -5.39 1.39
C PHE A 16 2.00 -5.82 1.16
N HIS A 17 1.32 -5.15 0.23
CA HIS A 17 -0.04 -5.46 -0.19
C HIS A 17 -0.08 -5.63 -1.70
N THR A 18 -0.43 -6.83 -2.17
CA THR A 18 -0.52 -7.15 -3.59
C THR A 18 -1.98 -7.37 -3.95
N TYR A 19 -2.40 -6.80 -5.08
CA TYR A 19 -3.77 -6.88 -5.58
C TYR A 19 -3.77 -7.64 -6.90
N GLU A 20 -4.48 -8.78 -6.93
CA GLU A 20 -4.67 -9.51 -8.17
C GLU A 20 -5.47 -8.65 -9.16
N ASN A 21 -5.12 -8.73 -10.44
CA ASN A 21 -5.77 -7.99 -11.53
C ASN A 21 -5.70 -6.44 -11.43
N ALA A 22 -4.81 -5.90 -10.59
CA ALA A 22 -4.53 -4.47 -10.48
C ALA A 22 -3.11 -4.15 -10.94
N GLY A 23 -2.99 -3.59 -12.15
CA GLY A 23 -1.72 -3.15 -12.73
C GLY A 23 -1.27 -1.77 -12.23
N HIS A 24 -0.17 -1.26 -12.77
CA HIS A 24 0.37 0.05 -12.39
C HIS A 24 -0.67 1.17 -12.57
N GLY A 25 -0.77 2.07 -11.59
CA GLY A 25 -1.71 3.20 -11.62
C GLY A 25 -3.16 2.85 -11.24
N PHE A 26 -3.40 1.74 -10.54
CA PHE A 26 -4.76 1.32 -10.19
C PHE A 26 -5.52 2.25 -9.23
N PHE A 27 -4.83 3.20 -8.59
CA PHE A 27 -5.41 4.27 -7.78
C PHE A 27 -5.94 5.47 -8.59
N SER A 28 -5.53 5.62 -9.86
CA SER A 28 -5.85 6.79 -10.68
C SER A 28 -7.27 6.74 -11.23
N VAL A 29 -8.21 7.39 -10.55
CA VAL A 29 -9.66 7.35 -10.83
C VAL A 29 -10.05 7.83 -12.25
N ASP A 30 -9.20 8.63 -12.88
CA ASP A 30 -9.38 9.23 -14.21
C ASP A 30 -8.77 8.39 -15.35
N ARG A 31 -8.19 7.22 -15.04
CA ARG A 31 -7.44 6.39 -16.01
C ARG A 31 -8.06 5.01 -16.19
N PRO A 32 -7.87 4.37 -17.38
CA PRO A 32 -8.37 3.01 -17.63
C PRO A 32 -7.87 1.93 -16.66
N ASN A 33 -6.75 2.21 -15.98
CA ASN A 33 -6.15 1.29 -15.02
C ASN A 33 -6.86 1.30 -13.66
N TYR A 34 -7.79 2.22 -13.41
CA TYR A 34 -8.51 2.29 -12.14
C TYR A 34 -9.14 0.94 -11.78
N ARG A 35 -8.87 0.46 -10.57
CA ARG A 35 -9.49 -0.75 -10.01
C ARG A 35 -10.10 -0.38 -8.67
N VAL A 36 -11.40 -0.07 -8.69
CA VAL A 36 -12.16 0.46 -7.54
C VAL A 36 -11.89 -0.34 -6.27
N HIS A 37 -12.06 -1.67 -6.32
CA HIS A 37 -11.89 -2.53 -5.14
C HIS A 37 -10.48 -2.45 -4.55
N ALA A 38 -9.45 -2.57 -5.39
CA ALA A 38 -8.05 -2.48 -4.95
C ALA A 38 -7.70 -1.07 -4.43
N ALA A 39 -8.21 -0.02 -5.07
CA ALA A 39 -7.95 1.36 -4.67
C ALA A 39 -8.63 1.71 -3.34
N VAL A 40 -9.88 1.28 -3.12
CA VAL A 40 -10.61 1.51 -1.87
C VAL A 40 -9.94 0.79 -0.70
N ASP A 41 -9.65 -0.50 -0.87
CA ASP A 41 -8.94 -1.28 0.16
C ASP A 41 -7.51 -0.73 0.41
N GLY A 42 -6.84 -0.30 -0.65
CA GLY A 42 -5.55 0.38 -0.56
C GLY A 42 -5.60 1.68 0.25
N TRP A 43 -6.62 2.52 0.03
CA TRP A 43 -6.82 3.74 0.82
C TRP A 43 -7.11 3.44 2.29
N GLN A 44 -7.93 2.43 2.59
CA GLN A 44 -8.19 2.01 3.97
C GLN A 44 -6.89 1.63 4.70
N LYS A 45 -6.01 0.88 4.04
CA LYS A 45 -4.69 0.50 4.59
C LYS A 45 -3.78 1.71 4.80
N VAL A 46 -3.75 2.66 3.86
CA VAL A 46 -2.97 3.90 4.00
C VAL A 46 -3.43 4.69 5.23
N PHE A 47 -4.74 4.86 5.42
CA PHE A 47 -5.27 5.58 6.58
C PHE A 47 -4.99 4.83 7.89
N ALA A 48 -5.20 3.51 7.93
CA ALA A 48 -4.87 2.70 9.10
C ALA A 48 -3.38 2.78 9.47
N TRP A 49 -2.48 2.83 8.48
CA TRP A 49 -1.06 3.05 8.71
C TRP A 49 -0.79 4.42 9.35
N PHE A 50 -1.38 5.49 8.82
CA PHE A 50 -1.23 6.82 9.41
C PHE A 50 -1.82 6.90 10.81
N GLU A 51 -2.98 6.30 11.08
CA GLU A 51 -3.54 6.23 12.42
C GLU A 51 -2.60 5.54 13.41
N LYS A 52 -1.92 4.48 12.98
CA LYS A 52 -0.98 3.74 13.82
C LYS A 52 0.30 4.53 14.16
N TYR A 53 0.82 5.31 13.20
CA TYR A 53 2.16 5.91 13.32
C TYR A 53 2.19 7.43 13.49
N LEU A 54 1.11 8.14 13.17
CA LEU A 54 1.04 9.60 13.21
C LEU A 54 0.03 10.16 14.22
N LYS A 55 -0.77 9.30 14.88
CA LYS A 55 -1.74 9.77 15.86
C LYS A 55 -1.02 10.49 17.01
N PRO A 56 -1.35 11.76 17.30
CA PRO A 56 -0.83 12.45 18.48
C PRO A 56 -1.21 11.67 19.72
N SER A 57 -0.26 11.51 20.64
CA SER A 57 -0.52 10.89 21.95
C SER A 57 -1.47 11.74 22.79
#